data_AF-A0A959RYR3-F1
#
_entry.id   AF-A0A959RYR3-F1
#
_cell.length_a   1.000
_cell.length_b   1.000
_cell.length_c   1.000
_cell.angle_alpha   90.00
_cell.angle_beta   90.00
_cell.angle_gamma   90.00
#
_symmetry.space_group_name_H-M   'P 1'
#
loop_
_entity.id
_entity.type
_entity.pdbx_description
1 polymer ?
#
loop_
_entity_poly.entity_id
_entity_poly.type
_entity_poly.pdbx_seq_one_letter_code
_entity_poly.pdbx_strand_id
1 'polypeptide(L)'
;VKKYIKYCQVEDAATNRPYTSRYIGSAVADLHRNLIKGGIYIYPTTTSSPNGKLRLLYEANPFAFIIEQAGGLATDGFRRILEVQPTSLHQRTPLFIGSKNMVEKAMSFMEEFSPQEA
;
A
#
# COMPACT_ATOMS: atom_id res chain seq x y z
N VAL A 1 -8.97 -1.71 5.52
CA VAL A 1 -8.21 -0.42 5.47
C VAL A 1 -8.52 0.57 6.60
N LYS A 2 -9.77 1.01 6.81
CA LYS A 2 -10.11 2.04 7.83
C LYS A 2 -9.57 1.71 9.23
N LYS A 3 -9.59 0.44 9.63
CA LYS A 3 -9.04 -0.04 10.91
C LYS A 3 -7.52 0.16 11.01
N TYR A 4 -6.76 -0.09 9.94
CA TYR A 4 -5.31 0.20 9.90
C TYR A 4 -5.02 1.70 9.99
N ILE A 5 -5.79 2.53 9.27
CA ILE A 5 -5.66 3.99 9.38
C ILE A 5 -5.91 4.45 10.81
N LYS A 6 -6.95 3.92 11.47
CA LYS A 6 -7.24 4.22 12.87
C LYS A 6 -6.12 3.75 13.79
N TYR A 7 -5.58 2.55 13.56
CA TYR A 7 -4.39 2.07 14.26
C TYR A 7 -3.24 3.08 14.15
N CYS A 8 -2.90 3.59 12.97
CA CYS A 8 -1.85 4.61 12.80
C CYS A 8 -2.08 5.92 13.56
N GLN A 9 -3.34 6.24 13.93
CA GLN A 9 -3.75 7.49 14.57
C GLN A 9 -3.90 7.41 16.10
N VAL A 10 -3.82 6.22 16.69
CA VAL A 10 -3.96 6.02 18.14
C VAL A 10 -2.61 6.25 18.81
N GLU A 11 -2.60 6.97 19.93
CA GLU A 11 -1.41 7.14 20.78
C GLU A 11 -0.92 5.80 21.30
N ASP A 12 0.36 5.50 21.06
CA ASP A 12 1.03 4.32 21.60
C ASP A 12 2.53 4.59 21.66
N ALA A 13 3.03 4.77 22.88
CA ALA A 13 4.43 5.04 23.14
C ALA A 13 5.35 3.88 22.73
N ALA A 14 4.89 2.63 22.79
CA ALA A 14 5.71 1.47 22.47
C ALA A 14 6.06 1.39 20.97
N THR A 15 5.20 1.97 20.13
CA THR A 15 5.37 1.97 18.66
C THR A 15 5.56 3.37 18.08
N ASN A 16 5.80 4.38 18.92
CA ASN A 16 5.95 5.79 18.53
C ASN A 16 4.78 6.30 17.65
N ARG A 17 3.54 5.92 18.00
CA ARG A 17 2.32 6.43 17.36
C ARG A 17 1.72 7.57 18.19
N PRO A 18 1.02 8.54 17.56
CA PRO A 18 0.48 8.51 16.20
C PRO A 18 1.50 8.83 15.11
N TYR A 19 1.33 8.20 13.94
CA TYR A 19 2.11 8.53 12.75
C TYR A 19 1.57 9.79 12.06
N THR A 20 2.46 10.56 11.43
CA THR A 20 2.07 11.74 10.66
C THR A 20 1.49 11.35 9.29
N SER A 21 0.33 11.89 8.93
CA SER A 21 -0.26 11.74 7.60
C SER A 21 0.28 12.78 6.61
N ARG A 22 0.52 12.36 5.36
CA ARG A 22 0.85 13.23 4.23
C ARG A 22 0.21 12.64 2.97
N TYR A 23 -0.31 13.49 2.10
CA TYR A 23 -0.86 13.11 0.80
C TYR A 23 -0.68 14.26 -0.18
N ILE A 24 0.32 14.15 -1.06
CA ILE A 24 0.62 15.18 -2.06
C ILE A 24 -0.38 15.08 -3.23
N GLY A 25 -0.86 13.87 -3.53
CA GLY A 25 -1.75 13.62 -4.66
C GLY A 25 -1.02 13.30 -5.96
N SER A 26 0.30 13.08 -5.89
CA SER A 26 1.13 12.56 -6.97
C SER A 26 1.87 11.33 -6.47
N ALA A 27 1.56 10.15 -7.05
CA ALA A 27 2.16 8.88 -6.64
C ALA A 27 3.70 8.95 -6.66
N VAL A 28 4.29 9.58 -7.68
CA VAL A 28 5.74 9.77 -7.80
C VAL A 28 6.30 10.54 -6.61
N ALA A 29 5.68 11.66 -6.25
CA ALA A 29 6.15 12.51 -5.16
C ALA A 29 5.98 11.83 -3.79
N ASP A 30 4.83 11.21 -3.55
CA ASP A 30 4.53 10.51 -2.30
C ASP A 30 5.46 9.29 -2.11
N LEU A 31 5.71 8.51 -3.16
CA LEU A 31 6.59 7.33 -3.10
C LEU A 31 8.07 7.70 -2.98
N HIS A 32 8.52 8.73 -3.68
CA HIS A 32 9.89 9.24 -3.54
C HIS A 32 10.16 9.71 -2.09
N ARG A 33 9.21 10.40 -1.47
CA ARG A 33 9.30 10.78 -0.05
C ARG A 33 9.41 9.55 0.84
N ASN A 34 8.57 8.54 0.63
CA ASN A 34 8.60 7.32 1.44
C ASN A 34 9.90 6.53 1.28
N LEU A 35 10.52 6.54 0.09
CA LEU A 35 11.83 5.92 -0.15
C LEU A 35 12.93 6.55 0.73
N ILE A 36 12.88 7.87 0.96
CA ILE A 36 13.88 8.60 1.75
C ILE A 36 13.57 8.59 3.25
N LYS A 37 12.29 8.80 3.62
CA LYS A 37 11.87 9.02 5.00
C LYS A 37 11.29 7.78 5.67
N GLY A 38 11.05 6.71 4.92
CA GLY A 38 10.20 5.62 5.34
C GLY A 38 8.73 6.03 5.39
N GLY A 39 7.88 5.07 5.77
CA GLY A 39 6.44 5.23 5.79
C GLY A 39 5.74 4.28 4.82
N ILE A 40 4.42 4.43 4.71
CA ILE A 40 3.58 3.63 3.83
C ILE A 40 2.71 4.55 2.97
N TYR A 41 2.58 4.22 1.70
CA TYR A 41 1.62 4.79 0.76
C TYR A 41 0.51 3.76 0.52
N ILE A 42 -0.74 4.21 0.57
CA ILE A 42 -1.91 3.34 0.48
C ILE A 42 -2.89 3.93 -0.53
N TYR A 43 -3.18 3.17 -1.57
CA TYR A 43 -4.20 3.44 -2.57
C TYR A 43 -5.12 2.22 -2.67
N PRO A 44 -6.10 2.09 -1.77
CA PRO A 44 -6.91 0.88 -1.66
C PRO A 44 -8.02 0.86 -2.73
N THR A 45 -8.81 -0.20 -2.72
CA THR A 45 -10.08 -0.23 -3.46
C THR A 45 -11.06 0.79 -2.88
N THR A 46 -11.97 1.27 -3.71
CA THR A 46 -13.08 2.16 -3.31
C THR A 46 -14.36 1.71 -3.99
N THR A 47 -15.53 2.19 -3.52
CA THR A 47 -16.82 1.88 -4.16
C THR A 47 -16.85 2.23 -5.65
N SER A 48 -16.19 3.32 -6.06
CA SER A 48 -16.09 3.74 -7.46
C SER A 48 -14.93 3.10 -8.23
N SER A 49 -14.05 2.37 -7.55
CA SER A 49 -12.88 1.70 -8.14
C SER A 49 -12.62 0.39 -7.38
N PRO A 50 -13.49 -0.63 -7.58
CA PRO A 50 -13.44 -1.88 -6.82
C PRO A 50 -12.16 -2.68 -7.09
N ASN A 51 -11.54 -2.51 -8.27
CA ASN A 51 -10.26 -3.13 -8.64
C ASN A 51 -9.06 -2.19 -8.39
N GLY A 52 -9.23 -1.16 -7.56
CA GLY A 52 -8.25 -0.09 -7.39
C GLY A 52 -8.22 0.88 -8.57
N LYS A 53 -7.38 1.92 -8.45
CA LYS A 53 -7.30 3.02 -9.43
C LYS A 53 -6.02 3.01 -10.26
N LEU A 54 -4.91 2.60 -9.65
CA LEU A 54 -3.58 2.60 -10.27
C LEU A 54 -3.45 1.44 -11.25
N ARG A 55 -2.69 1.64 -12.32
CA ARG A 55 -2.44 0.66 -13.37
C ARG A 55 -1.29 -0.26 -12.97
N LEU A 56 -1.51 -1.56 -13.09
CA LEU A 56 -0.54 -2.57 -12.68
C LEU A 56 0.78 -2.41 -13.43
N LEU A 57 0.73 -2.36 -14.77
CA LEU A 57 1.94 -2.45 -15.59
C LEU A 57 2.87 -1.24 -15.51
N TYR A 58 2.33 -0.03 -15.48
CA TYR A 58 3.10 1.20 -15.65
C TYR A 58 2.94 2.22 -14.53
N GLU A 59 2.21 1.87 -13.46
CA GLU A 59 2.21 2.64 -12.21
C GLU A 59 2.67 1.75 -11.05
N ALA A 60 2.00 0.63 -10.78
CA ALA A 60 2.32 -0.21 -9.62
C ALA A 60 3.63 -1.00 -9.77
N ASN A 61 3.82 -1.74 -10.88
CA ASN A 61 4.98 -2.60 -11.10
C ASN A 61 6.33 -1.84 -11.05
N PRO A 62 6.49 -0.68 -11.73
CA PRO A 62 7.75 0.05 -11.68
C PRO A 62 8.13 0.50 -10.26
N PHE A 63 7.16 1.01 -9.50
CA PHE A 63 7.41 1.44 -8.12
C PHE A 63 7.59 0.27 -7.17
N ALA A 64 6.84 -0.82 -7.35
CA ALA A 64 7.03 -2.04 -6.58
C ALA A 64 8.47 -2.56 -6.74
N PHE A 65 8.98 -2.60 -7.97
CA PHE A 65 10.37 -3.00 -8.23
C PHE A 65 11.36 -2.10 -7.49
N ILE A 66 11.25 -0.78 -7.61
CA ILE A 66 12.15 0.17 -6.94
C ILE A 66 12.11 -0.01 -5.41
N ILE A 67 10.92 -0.10 -4.83
CA ILE A 67 10.75 -0.16 -3.37
C ILE A 67 11.23 -1.51 -2.82
N GLU A 68 10.97 -2.62 -3.50
CA GLU A 68 11.47 -3.92 -3.09
C GLU A 68 13.00 -4.02 -3.20
N GLN A 69 13.61 -3.42 -4.23
CA GLN A 69 15.08 -3.32 -4.31
C GLN A 69 15.68 -2.46 -3.18
N ALA A 70 14.90 -1.51 -2.65
CA ALA A 70 15.28 -0.72 -1.48
C ALA A 70 14.98 -1.41 -0.13
N GLY A 71 14.59 -2.69 -0.14
CA GLY A 71 14.25 -3.46 1.07
C GLY A 71 12.85 -3.19 1.64
N GLY A 72 12.01 -2.47 0.90
CA GLY A 72 10.60 -2.28 1.21
C GLY A 72 9.72 -3.43 0.74
N LEU A 73 8.41 -3.21 0.76
CA LEU A 73 7.40 -4.15 0.29
C LEU A 73 6.31 -3.41 -0.50
N ALA A 74 5.76 -4.08 -1.53
CA ALA A 74 4.63 -3.58 -2.32
C ALA A 74 3.60 -4.70 -2.54
N THR A 75 2.35 -4.49 -2.11
CA THR A 75 1.27 -5.49 -2.23
C THR A 75 -0.04 -4.86 -2.74
N ASP A 76 -0.93 -5.70 -3.25
CA ASP A 76 -2.34 -5.34 -3.53
C ASP A 76 -3.19 -5.30 -2.25
N GLY A 77 -2.57 -5.52 -1.08
CA GLY A 77 -3.20 -5.71 0.22
C GLY A 77 -3.13 -7.15 0.71
N PHE A 78 -2.94 -8.12 -0.20
CA PHE A 78 -2.89 -9.55 0.13
C PHE A 78 -1.71 -10.26 -0.53
N ARG A 79 -1.38 -9.94 -1.78
CA ARG A 79 -0.32 -10.55 -2.58
C ARG A 79 0.68 -9.51 -3.05
N ARG A 80 1.93 -9.92 -3.30
CA ARG A 80 2.98 -9.02 -3.80
C ARG A 80 2.65 -8.53 -5.20
N ILE A 81 2.87 -7.24 -5.46
CA ILE A 81 2.56 -6.62 -6.76
C ILE A 81 3.32 -7.30 -7.90
N LEU A 82 4.60 -7.61 -7.70
CA LEU A 82 5.43 -8.25 -8.72
C LEU A 82 5.08 -9.73 -8.98
N GLU A 83 4.21 -10.33 -8.17
CA GLU A 83 3.71 -11.70 -8.35
C GLU A 83 2.34 -11.73 -9.06
N VAL A 84 1.72 -10.57 -9.29
CA VAL A 84 0.42 -10.49 -9.98
C VAL A 84 0.64 -10.67 -11.48
N GLN A 85 0.19 -11.82 -12.02
CA GLN A 85 0.18 -12.06 -13.46
C GLN A 85 -0.85 -11.13 -14.14
N PRO A 86 -0.42 -10.22 -15.06
CA PRO A 86 -1.34 -9.31 -15.73
C PRO A 86 -2.28 -10.02 -16.69
N THR A 87 -3.55 -9.62 -16.72
CA THR A 87 -4.57 -10.12 -17.66
C THR A 87 -4.95 -9.10 -18.75
N SER A 88 -4.56 -7.83 -18.58
CA SER A 88 -4.76 -6.78 -19.60
C SER A 88 -3.75 -5.65 -19.47
N LEU A 89 -3.50 -4.93 -20.57
CA LEU A 89 -2.57 -3.80 -20.61
C LEU A 89 -2.94 -2.68 -19.63
N HIS A 90 -4.24 -2.49 -19.39
CA HIS A 90 -4.76 -1.44 -18.51
C HIS A 90 -5.32 -2.01 -17.21
N GLN A 91 -4.91 -3.20 -16.77
CA GLN A 91 -5.35 -3.75 -15.49
C GLN A 91 -5.08 -2.75 -14.36
N ARG A 92 -6.08 -2.58 -13.48
CA ARG A 92 -5.93 -1.77 -12.26
C ARG A 92 -5.65 -2.66 -11.06
N THR A 93 -5.02 -2.07 -10.05
CA THR A 93 -4.73 -2.72 -8.77
C THR A 93 -4.85 -1.71 -7.62
N PRO A 94 -5.30 -2.13 -6.43
CA PRO A 94 -4.96 -1.44 -5.20
C PRO A 94 -3.43 -1.53 -4.94
N LEU A 95 -2.90 -0.63 -4.12
CA LEU A 95 -1.47 -0.58 -3.83
C LEU A 95 -1.20 -0.18 -2.38
N PHE A 96 -0.42 -1.00 -1.68
CA PHE A 96 0.15 -0.75 -0.36
C PHE A 96 1.66 -0.90 -0.48
N ILE A 97 2.40 0.17 -0.29
CA ILE A 97 3.83 0.19 -0.66
C ILE A 97 4.65 1.09 0.25
N GLY A 98 5.85 0.65 0.62
CA GLY A 98 6.79 1.42 1.44
C GLY A 98 7.59 0.55 2.40
N SER A 99 7.81 1.04 3.62
CA SER A 99 8.56 0.34 4.67
C SER A 99 7.93 -1.02 4.99
N LYS A 100 8.73 -2.09 4.86
CA LYS A 100 8.30 -3.49 4.98
C LYS A 100 7.38 -3.75 6.17
N ASN A 101 7.82 -3.43 7.38
CA ASN A 101 7.06 -3.69 8.61
C ASN A 101 5.69 -2.97 8.64
N MET A 102 5.58 -1.78 8.04
CA MET A 102 4.31 -1.07 7.98
C MET A 102 3.36 -1.70 6.96
N VAL A 103 3.90 -2.16 5.83
CA VAL A 103 3.11 -2.86 4.80
C VAL A 103 2.62 -4.20 5.31
N GLU A 104 3.47 -4.99 5.98
CA GLU A 104 3.08 -6.25 6.63
C GLU A 104 2.00 -6.02 7.70
N LYS A 105 2.13 -4.95 8.50
CA LYS A 105 1.09 -4.57 9.45
C LYS A 105 -0.21 -4.18 8.76
N ALA A 106 -0.15 -3.49 7.61
CA ALA A 106 -1.35 -3.19 6.83
C ALA A 106 -1.98 -4.47 6.28
N MET A 107 -1.19 -5.42 5.77
CA MET A 107 -1.66 -6.72 5.29
C MET A 107 -2.35 -7.52 6.38
N SER A 108 -1.80 -7.58 7.60
CA SER A 108 -2.45 -8.31 8.70
C SER A 108 -3.85 -7.76 9.01
N PHE A 109 -4.04 -6.43 8.91
CA PHE A 109 -5.35 -5.81 9.03
C PHE A 109 -6.25 -6.06 7.82
N MET A 110 -5.70 -6.32 6.63
CA MET A 110 -6.50 -6.72 5.47
C MET A 110 -6.99 -8.14 5.68
N GLU A 111 -6.13 -9.06 6.09
CA GLU A 111 -6.48 -10.45 6.37
C GLU A 111 -7.53 -10.58 7.50
N GLU A 112 -7.36 -9.84 8.60
CA GLU A 112 -8.25 -9.93 9.76
C GLU A 112 -9.64 -9.30 9.52
N PHE A 113 -9.71 -8.19 8.77
CA PHE A 113 -10.92 -7.36 8.70
C PHE A 113 -11.55 -7.25 7.31
N SER A 114 -10.97 -7.88 6.28
CA SER A 114 -11.65 -7.97 4.99
C SER A 114 -12.65 -9.13 5.05
N PRO A 115 -13.81 -9.00 4.40
CA PRO A 115 -14.73 -10.13 4.26
C PRO A 115 -13.96 -11.28 3.61
N GLN A 116 -13.95 -12.47 4.20
CA GLN A 116 -13.53 -13.66 3.47
C GLN A 116 -14.49 -13.81 2.29
N GLU A 117 -13.95 -13.99 1.07
CA GLU A 117 -14.79 -14.42 -0.06
C GLU A 117 -15.44 -15.75 0.36
N ALA A 118 -16.77 -15.78 0.34
CA ALA A 118 -17.57 -16.98 0.59
C ALA A 118 -17.51 -17.93 -0.61
#